data_AF-A0A417R157-F1
#
_entry.id   AF-A0A417R157-F1
#
_cell.length_a   1.000
_cell.length_b   1.000
_cell.length_c   1.000
_cell.angle_alpha   90.00
_cell.angle_beta   90.00
_cell.angle_gamma   90.00
#
_symmetry.space_group_name_H-M   'P 1'
#
loop_
_entity.id
_entity.type
_entity.pdbx_description
1 polymer ?
#
loop_
_entity_poly.entity_id
_entity_poly.type
_entity_poly.pdbx_seq_one_letter_code
_entity_poly.pdbx_strand_id
1 'polypeptide(L)'
;MLQNYIFVPLDIFRKTMENKGISNKLDAWLAFLSMDSPEMIMELSSKYPEFKAMYEHVYNICQNVEKVMSMYSEELKILDQNTVRYMVDQMQEEIDSQRAQLNSQKEQLVSQKNQLEIKDKQLEQQEKELQKLRRMLAEKDK
;
A
#
# COMPACT_ATOMS: atom_id res chain seq x y z
N MET A 1 0.03 -9.98 -0.80
CA MET A 1 -0.59 -11.28 -0.46
C MET A 1 -2.05 -11.02 -0.11
N LEU A 2 -3.02 -11.67 -0.74
CA LEU A 2 -4.42 -11.62 -0.27
C LEU A 2 -4.53 -12.49 0.99
N GLN A 3 -4.82 -11.89 2.14
CA GLN A 3 -5.20 -12.63 3.34
C GLN A 3 -6.64 -13.13 3.14
N ASN A 4 -6.83 -14.46 3.19
CA ASN A 4 -8.16 -15.07 3.24
C ASN A 4 -8.72 -14.87 4.65
N TYR A 5 -9.76 -14.06 4.79
CA TYR A 5 -10.45 -13.86 6.06
C TYR A 5 -11.73 -14.69 6.11
N ILE A 6 -12.02 -15.24 7.29
CA ILE A 6 -13.28 -15.93 7.59
C ILE A 6 -13.97 -15.15 8.70
N PHE A 7 -15.20 -14.71 8.45
CA PHE A 7 -16.03 -14.04 9.44
C PHE A 7 -16.91 -15.08 10.15
N VAL A 8 -16.86 -15.10 11.48
CA VAL A 8 -17.66 -16.01 12.30
C VAL A 8 -18.62 -15.18 13.18
N PRO A 9 -19.95 -15.27 12.98
CA PRO A 9 -20.93 -14.50 13.75
C PRO A 9 -21.19 -15.15 15.12
N LEU A 10 -20.33 -14.83 16.09
CA LEU A 10 -20.41 -15.38 17.44
C LEU A 10 -21.69 -14.96 18.19
N ASP A 11 -22.25 -13.81 17.88
CA ASP A 11 -23.52 -13.31 18.43
C ASP A 11 -24.71 -14.23 18.11
N ILE A 12 -24.78 -14.72 16.87
CA ILE A 12 -25.79 -15.70 16.44
C ILE A 12 -25.58 -17.02 17.17
N PHE A 13 -24.32 -17.45 17.28
CA PHE A 13 -23.97 -18.69 17.98
C PHE A 13 -24.43 -18.66 19.44
N ARG A 14 -24.17 -17.57 20.18
CA ARG A 14 -24.60 -17.41 21.59
C ARG A 14 -26.09 -17.65 21.77
N LYS A 15 -26.93 -17.05 20.92
CA LYS A 15 -28.40 -17.23 20.95
C LYS A 15 -28.85 -18.67 20.69
N THR A 16 -28.11 -19.40 19.86
CA THR A 16 -28.43 -20.80 19.56
C THR A 16 -27.92 -21.78 20.62
N MET A 17 -26.82 -21.45 21.30
CA MET A 17 -26.22 -22.24 22.38
C MET A 17 -27.15 -22.41 23.58
N GLU A 18 -27.89 -21.36 23.94
CA GLU A 18 -28.86 -21.38 25.06
C GLU A 18 -29.86 -22.55 24.96
N ASN A 19 -30.15 -23.01 23.74
CA ASN A 19 -31.11 -24.08 23.50
C ASN A 19 -30.47 -25.47 23.27
N LYS A 20 -29.19 -25.55 22.90
CA LYS A 20 -28.56 -26.80 22.43
C LYS A 20 -27.43 -27.30 23.33
N GLY A 21 -26.81 -26.44 24.12
CA GLY A 21 -25.64 -26.78 24.94
C GLY A 21 -24.43 -27.24 24.11
N ILE A 22 -23.33 -27.57 24.79
CA ILE A 22 -22.07 -27.98 24.13
C ILE A 22 -22.10 -29.47 23.81
N SER A 23 -22.15 -29.78 22.50
CA SER A 23 -22.24 -31.15 21.99
C SER A 23 -20.92 -31.67 21.41
N ASN A 24 -20.12 -30.79 20.82
CA ASN A 24 -18.92 -31.16 20.07
C ASN A 24 -17.76 -30.18 20.35
N LYS A 25 -16.57 -30.50 19.84
CA LYS A 25 -15.36 -29.70 20.08
C LYS A 25 -15.40 -28.32 19.41
N LEU A 26 -16.07 -28.16 18.27
CA LEU A 26 -16.25 -26.86 17.62
C LEU A 26 -17.15 -25.96 18.47
N ASP A 27 -18.27 -26.49 18.98
CA ASP A 27 -19.14 -25.78 19.91
C ASP A 27 -18.36 -25.35 21.16
N ALA A 28 -17.46 -26.21 21.66
CA ALA A 28 -16.62 -25.87 22.82
C ALA A 28 -15.67 -24.70 22.51
N TRP A 29 -15.04 -24.67 21.34
CA TRP A 29 -14.20 -23.55 20.90
C TRP A 29 -14.99 -22.27 20.69
N LEU A 30 -16.16 -22.36 20.05
CA LEU A 30 -17.03 -21.21 19.84
C LEU A 30 -17.56 -20.67 21.17
N ALA A 31 -17.93 -21.55 22.11
CA ALA A 31 -18.31 -21.16 23.46
C ALA A 31 -17.16 -20.53 24.23
N PHE A 32 -15.94 -21.08 24.13
CA PHE A 32 -14.73 -20.48 24.72
C PHE A 32 -14.48 -19.04 24.23
N LEU A 33 -14.68 -18.77 22.95
CA LEU A 33 -14.45 -17.45 22.35
C LEU A 33 -15.60 -16.45 22.56
N SER A 34 -16.79 -16.91 22.93
CA SER A 34 -18.01 -16.09 22.92
C SER A 34 -18.76 -16.02 24.24
N MET A 35 -18.51 -16.93 25.18
CA MET A 35 -19.23 -17.05 26.45
C MET A 35 -18.28 -16.85 27.63
N ASP A 36 -18.70 -16.00 28.56
CA ASP A 36 -17.97 -15.57 29.74
C ASP A 36 -18.71 -15.91 31.05
N SER A 37 -19.85 -16.58 30.97
CA SER A 37 -20.61 -16.94 32.16
C SER A 37 -19.91 -18.03 32.99
N PRO A 38 -19.90 -17.92 34.33
CA PRO A 38 -19.27 -18.91 35.20
C PRO A 38 -19.77 -20.34 34.97
N GLU A 39 -21.06 -20.50 34.71
CA GLU A 39 -21.70 -21.79 34.47
C GLU A 39 -21.12 -22.48 33.23
N MET A 40 -20.95 -21.72 32.14
CA MET A 40 -20.38 -22.22 30.89
C MET A 40 -18.90 -22.54 31.04
N ILE A 41 -18.15 -21.68 31.74
CA ILE A 41 -16.73 -21.91 32.00
C ILE A 41 -16.52 -23.19 32.82
N MET A 42 -17.37 -23.43 33.83
CA MET A 42 -17.36 -24.65 34.62
C MET A 42 -17.71 -25.88 33.77
N GLU A 43 -18.77 -25.80 32.95
CA GLU A 43 -19.16 -26.89 32.05
C GLU A 43 -18.05 -27.23 31.04
N LEU A 44 -17.46 -26.21 30.42
CA LEU A 44 -16.32 -26.33 29.50
C LEU A 44 -15.11 -26.94 30.19
N SER A 45 -14.74 -26.42 31.36
CA SER A 45 -13.58 -26.91 32.11
C SER A 45 -13.76 -28.35 32.59
N SER A 46 -15.01 -28.78 32.84
CA SER A 46 -15.31 -30.15 33.23
C SER A 46 -15.30 -31.12 32.05
N LYS A 47 -15.90 -30.75 30.92
CA LYS A 47 -15.97 -31.61 29.72
C LYS A 47 -14.66 -31.62 28.92
N TYR A 48 -13.94 -30.50 28.92
CA TYR A 48 -12.75 -30.26 28.10
C TYR A 48 -11.67 -29.55 28.95
N PRO A 49 -10.88 -30.31 29.73
CA PRO A 49 -9.90 -29.76 30.66
C PRO A 49 -8.84 -28.88 29.98
N GLU A 50 -8.60 -29.05 28.67
CA GLU A 50 -7.65 -28.23 27.92
C GLU A 50 -7.98 -26.72 27.97
N PHE A 51 -9.25 -26.35 28.08
CA PHE A 51 -9.65 -24.94 28.13
C PHE A 51 -9.35 -24.30 29.48
N LYS A 52 -9.18 -25.08 30.56
CA LYS A 52 -8.91 -24.52 31.89
C LYS A 52 -7.63 -23.68 31.91
N ALA A 53 -6.54 -24.22 31.35
CA ALA A 53 -5.27 -23.52 31.25
C ALA A 53 -5.37 -22.29 30.33
N MET A 54 -6.18 -22.37 29.26
CA MET A 54 -6.41 -21.25 28.36
C MET A 54 -7.21 -20.13 29.03
N TYR A 55 -8.25 -20.45 29.79
CA TYR A 55 -9.01 -19.48 30.58
C TYR A 55 -8.14 -18.80 31.63
N GLU A 56 -7.28 -19.55 32.32
CA GLU A 56 -6.32 -18.98 33.27
C GLU A 56 -5.34 -18.01 32.60
N HIS A 57 -4.81 -18.36 31.41
CA HIS A 57 -3.97 -17.46 30.63
C HIS A 57 -4.71 -16.20 30.19
N VAL A 58 -5.91 -16.34 29.60
CA VAL A 58 -6.73 -15.20 29.19
C VAL A 58 -7.07 -14.32 30.38
N TYR A 59 -7.40 -14.90 31.53
CA TYR A 59 -7.70 -14.17 32.76
C TYR A 59 -6.48 -13.38 33.26
N ASN A 60 -5.29 -13.99 33.27
CA ASN A 60 -4.04 -13.31 33.62
C ASN A 60 -3.72 -12.16 32.65
N ILE A 61 -4.00 -12.34 31.37
CA ILE A 61 -3.87 -11.31 30.34
C ILE A 61 -4.86 -10.16 30.60
N CYS A 62 -6.13 -10.48 30.87
CA CYS A 62 -7.16 -9.49 31.20
C CYS A 62 -6.86 -8.72 32.50
N GLN A 63 -6.17 -9.33 33.47
CA GLN A 63 -5.68 -8.61 34.65
C GLN A 63 -4.51 -7.68 34.33
N ASN A 64 -3.70 -8.00 33.32
CA ASN A 64 -2.57 -7.20 32.88
C ASN A 64 -2.92 -6.34 31.66
N VAL A 65 -3.95 -5.48 31.83
CA VAL A 65 -4.50 -4.61 30.78
C VAL A 65 -3.42 -3.73 30.14
N GLU A 66 -2.43 -3.30 30.92
CA GLU A 66 -1.30 -2.49 30.44
C GLU A 66 -0.47 -3.24 29.39
N LYS A 67 -0.20 -4.53 29.62
CA LYS A 67 0.52 -5.38 28.66
C LYS A 67 -0.32 -5.69 27.41
N VAL A 68 -1.64 -5.86 27.55
CA VAL A 68 -2.55 -6.02 26.41
C VAL A 68 -2.60 -4.76 25.54
N MET A 69 -2.71 -3.59 26.17
CA MET A 69 -2.65 -2.31 25.45
C MET A 69 -1.30 -2.13 24.75
N SER A 70 -0.19 -2.57 25.36
CA SER A 70 1.12 -2.51 24.70
C SER A 70 1.20 -3.38 23.43
N MET A 71 0.61 -4.58 23.44
CA MET A 71 0.59 -5.47 22.27
C MET A 71 -0.26 -4.89 21.12
N TYR A 72 -1.47 -4.39 21.43
CA TYR A 72 -2.30 -3.70 20.44
C TYR A 72 -1.59 -2.46 19.86
N SER A 73 -0.91 -1.69 20.70
CA SER A 73 -0.13 -0.52 20.29
C SER A 73 1.05 -0.89 19.37
N GLU A 74 1.67 -2.05 19.59
CA GLU A 74 2.77 -2.55 18.77
C GLU A 74 2.29 -3.01 17.38
N GLU A 75 1.15 -3.70 17.29
CA GLU A 75 0.50 -4.03 16.01
C GLU A 75 0.09 -2.77 15.23
N LEU A 76 -0.49 -1.77 15.92
CA LEU A 76 -0.80 -0.46 15.35
C LEU A 76 0.46 0.25 14.84
N LYS A 77 1.56 0.18 15.59
CA LYS A 77 2.84 0.78 15.21
C LYS A 77 3.45 0.08 13.99
N ILE A 78 3.35 -1.24 13.89
CA ILE A 78 3.82 -2.00 12.72
C ILE A 78 2.98 -1.64 11.48
N LEU A 79 1.65 -1.49 11.64
CA LEU A 79 0.75 -1.07 10.58
C LEU A 79 1.08 0.36 10.08
N ASP A 80 1.38 1.26 11.00
CA ASP A 80 1.82 2.63 10.69
C ASP A 80 3.19 2.64 9.98
N GLN A 81 4.16 1.87 10.46
CA GLN A 81 5.49 1.75 9.83
C GLN A 81 5.43 1.22 8.39
N ASN A 82 4.58 0.22 8.13
CA ASN A 82 4.40 -0.32 6.78
C ASN A 82 3.69 0.69 5.86
N THR A 83 2.74 1.45 6.40
CA THR A 83 2.04 2.51 5.66
C THR A 83 3.00 3.64 5.27
N VAL A 84 3.83 4.10 6.21
CA VAL A 84 4.85 5.12 5.95
C VAL A 84 5.88 4.63 4.94
N ARG A 85 6.35 3.38 5.05
CA ARG A 85 7.27 2.79 4.07
C ARG A 85 6.68 2.79 2.67
N TYR A 86 5.43 2.31 2.54
CA TYR A 86 4.72 2.29 1.26
C TYR A 86 4.55 3.69 0.66
N MET A 87 4.21 4.69 1.48
CA MET A 87 4.08 6.07 1.02
C MET A 87 5.42 6.66 0.55
N VAL A 88 6.52 6.36 1.24
CA VAL A 88 7.87 6.79 0.84
C VAL A 88 8.28 6.14 -0.48
N ASP A 89 8.02 4.84 -0.66
CA ASP A 89 8.36 4.13 -1.88
C ASP A 89 7.57 4.67 -3.08
N GLN A 90 6.27 4.95 -2.91
CA GLN A 90 5.43 5.57 -3.95
C GLN A 90 5.91 6.99 -4.31
N MET A 91 6.23 7.82 -3.31
CA MET A 91 6.77 9.16 -3.58
C MET A 91 8.13 9.12 -4.29
N GLN A 92 8.98 8.15 -3.96
CA GLN A 92 10.27 7.97 -4.62
C GLN A 92 10.08 7.55 -6.09
N GLU A 93 9.13 6.66 -6.37
CA GLU A 93 8.79 6.23 -7.72
C GLU A 93 8.22 7.38 -8.58
N GLU A 94 7.39 8.25 -8.00
CA GLU A 94 6.92 9.48 -8.66
C GLU A 94 8.07 10.44 -8.98
N ILE A 95 8.99 10.67 -8.03
CA ILE A 95 10.17 11.53 -8.23
C ILE A 95 11.04 10.99 -9.38
N ASP A 96 11.27 9.69 -9.40
CA ASP A 96 12.12 9.07 -10.42
C ASP A 96 11.46 9.12 -11.80
N SER A 97 10.15 8.93 -11.87
CA SER A 97 9.35 9.12 -13.10
C SER A 97 9.42 10.56 -13.61
N GLN A 98 9.23 11.55 -12.73
CA GLN A 98 9.34 12.97 -13.10
C GLN A 98 10.76 13.34 -13.57
N ARG A 99 11.80 12.81 -12.91
CA ARG A 99 13.20 13.00 -13.34
C ARG A 99 13.45 12.40 -14.73
N ALA A 100 12.93 11.21 -15.01
CA ALA A 100 13.05 10.59 -16.32
C ALA A 100 12.37 11.44 -17.41
N GLN A 101 11.16 11.94 -17.14
CA GLN A 101 10.46 12.84 -18.07
C GLN A 101 11.23 14.15 -18.31
N LEU A 102 11.75 14.78 -17.24
CA LEU A 102 12.55 16.00 -17.36
C LEU A 102 13.83 15.77 -18.18
N ASN A 103 14.52 14.66 -17.98
CA ASN A 103 15.70 14.32 -18.76
C ASN A 103 15.35 14.14 -20.24
N SER A 104 14.28 13.42 -20.55
CA SER A 104 13.82 13.24 -21.93
C SER A 104 13.42 14.56 -22.59
N GLN A 105 12.69 15.44 -21.89
CA GLN A 105 12.37 16.77 -22.39
C GLN A 105 13.63 17.62 -22.62
N LYS A 106 14.62 17.53 -21.75
CA LYS A 106 15.90 18.23 -21.89
C LYS A 106 16.67 17.75 -23.13
N GLU A 107 16.71 16.45 -23.38
CA GLU A 107 17.31 15.88 -24.58
C GLU A 107 16.59 16.33 -25.85
N GLN A 108 15.26 16.34 -25.85
CA GLN A 108 14.45 16.86 -26.96
C GLN A 108 14.74 18.34 -27.22
N LEU A 109 14.84 19.16 -26.17
CA LEU A 109 15.18 20.58 -26.27
C LEU A 109 16.57 20.79 -26.88
N VAL A 110 17.56 20.01 -26.46
CA VAL A 110 18.92 20.05 -27.03
C VAL A 110 18.88 19.67 -28.52
N SER A 111 18.16 18.62 -28.87
CA SER A 111 17.99 18.20 -30.26
C SER A 111 17.31 19.29 -31.12
N GLN A 112 16.24 19.90 -30.62
CA GLN A 112 15.56 20.99 -31.31
C GLN A 112 16.46 22.21 -31.49
N LYS A 113 17.25 22.57 -30.46
CA LYS A 113 18.21 23.67 -30.53
C LYS A 113 19.28 23.42 -31.61
N ASN A 114 19.82 22.21 -31.68
CA ASN A 114 20.79 21.83 -32.71
C ASN A 114 20.17 21.89 -34.11
N GLN A 115 18.92 21.44 -34.28
CA GLN A 115 18.21 21.53 -35.56
C GLN A 115 17.97 22.98 -35.99
N LEU A 116 17.61 23.87 -35.06
CA LEU A 116 17.46 25.29 -35.33
C LEU A 116 18.78 25.91 -35.78
N GLU A 117 19.88 25.59 -35.09
CA GLU A 117 21.21 26.12 -35.43
C GLU A 117 21.69 25.66 -36.82
N ILE A 118 21.33 24.44 -37.24
CA ILE A 118 21.59 23.95 -38.60
C ILE A 118 20.75 24.72 -39.62
N LYS A 119 19.45 24.95 -39.34
CA LYS A 119 18.56 25.70 -40.24
C LYS A 119 19.00 27.15 -40.40
N ASP A 120 19.44 27.80 -39.32
CA ASP A 120 19.95 29.18 -39.37
C ASP A 120 21.19 29.28 -40.26
N LYS A 121 22.13 28.33 -40.17
CA LYS A 121 23.29 28.27 -41.06
C LYS A 121 22.89 28.06 -42.52
N GLN A 122 21.89 27.22 -42.79
CA GLN A 122 21.38 27.01 -44.15
C GLN A 122 20.72 28.28 -44.71
N LEU A 123 19.94 29.00 -43.89
CA LEU A 123 19.32 30.28 -44.27
C LEU A 123 20.38 31.33 -44.60
N GLU A 124 21.41 31.50 -43.76
CA GLU A 124 22.51 32.42 -44.06
C GLU A 124 23.22 32.09 -45.39
N GLN A 125 23.38 30.80 -45.68
CA GLN A 125 24.03 30.35 -46.91
C GLN A 125 23.15 30.63 -48.13
N GLN A 126 21.84 30.37 -48.04
CA GLN A 126 20.88 30.71 -49.08
C GLN A 126 20.80 32.22 -49.31
N GLU A 127 20.80 33.05 -48.27
CA GLU A 127 20.80 34.51 -48.39
C GLU A 127 22.05 35.02 -49.13
N LYS A 128 23.23 34.47 -48.80
CA LYS A 128 24.48 34.79 -49.51
C LYS A 128 24.42 34.41 -50.99
N GLU A 129 23.88 33.24 -51.32
CA GLU A 129 23.70 32.81 -52.70
C GLU A 129 22.72 33.69 -53.46
N LEU A 130 21.59 34.02 -52.85
CA LEU A 130 20.57 34.89 -53.43
C LEU A 130 21.12 36.31 -53.68
N GLN A 131 21.95 36.82 -52.77
CA GLN A 131 22.62 38.10 -52.91
C GLN A 131 23.64 38.07 -54.07
N LYS A 132 24.40 36.97 -54.24
CA LYS A 132 25.30 36.79 -55.39
C LYS A 132 24.53 36.73 -56.70
N LEU A 133 23.42 35.98 -56.75
CA LEU A 133 22.59 35.86 -57.95
C LEU A 133 22.02 37.22 -58.35
N ARG A 134 21.52 38.01 -57.38
CA ARG A 134 21.02 39.37 -57.63
C ARG A 134 22.09 40.29 -58.21
N ARG A 135 23.35 40.21 -57.74
CA ARG A 135 24.46 40.98 -58.30
C ARG A 135 24.76 40.59 -59.76
N MET A 136 24.80 39.29 -60.07
CA MET A 136 25.04 38.83 -61.43
C MET A 136 23.92 39.22 -62.42
N LEU A 137 22.67 39.24 -61.97
CA LEU A 137 21.55 39.74 -62.79
C LEU A 137 21.68 41.24 -63.06
N ALA A 138 21.98 42.04 -62.04
CA ALA A 138 22.18 43.48 -62.18
C ALA A 138 23.38 43.85 -63.08
N GLU A 139 24.38 42.98 -63.20
CA GLU A 139 25.51 43.14 -64.14
C GLU A 139 25.16 42.71 -65.57
N LYS A 140 24.19 41.81 -65.77
CA LYS A 140 23.74 41.38 -67.10
C LYS A 140 22.70 42.31 -67.74
N ASP A 141 21.95 43.04 -66.92
CA ASP A 141 20.94 44.01 -67.38
C ASP A 141 21.54 45.40 -67.69
N LYS A 142 22.87 45.51 -67.78
CA LYS A 142 23.63 46.75 -68.00
C LYS A 142 24.47 46.66 -69.28
#